data_AF-A0A6A2FL67-F1
#
_entry.id   AF-A0A6A2FL67-F1
#
_cell.length_a   1.000
_cell.length_b   1.000
_cell.length_c   1.000
_cell.angle_alpha   90.00
_cell.angle_beta   90.00
_cell.angle_gamma   90.00
#
_symmetry.space_group_name_H-M   'P 1'
#
loop_
_entity.id
_entity.type
_entity.pdbx_description
1 polymer ?
#
loop_
_entity_poly.entity_id
_entity_poly.type
_entity_poly.pdbx_seq_one_letter_code
_entity_poly.pdbx_strand_id
1 'polypeptide(L)'
;MSNLKWPFAAADVQASVADAATVEVTVTNQMTIVPVDTMAQDTTVDLSVDSGVEAGAMLLIKAGSDGTARALVQGTGFSYTTSQAGTISKIKHFLYVFNGSTFDHVATVTAN
;
A
#
# COMPACT_ATOMS: atom_id res chain seq x y z
N MET A 1 7.53 -13.06 -21.76
CA MET A 1 8.18 -11.79 -22.13
C MET A 1 8.32 -11.00 -20.85
N SER A 2 9.51 -10.48 -20.53
CA SER A 2 9.65 -9.57 -19.39
C SER A 2 8.92 -8.28 -19.75
N ASN A 3 7.79 -8.01 -19.09
CA ASN A 3 7.16 -6.70 -19.20
C ASN A 3 8.16 -5.68 -18.63
N LEU A 4 8.47 -4.63 -19.40
CA LEU A 4 9.30 -3.53 -18.92
C LEU A 4 8.72 -3.02 -17.59
N LYS A 5 9.58 -2.81 -16.60
CA LYS A 5 9.20 -2.37 -15.26
C LYS A 5 9.62 -0.92 -15.03
N TRP A 6 9.02 -0.28 -14.03
CA TRP A 6 9.45 1.06 -13.60
C TRP A 6 10.97 1.04 -13.26
N PRO A 7 11.77 2.05 -13.63
CA PRO A 7 11.40 3.37 -14.16
C PRO A 7 11.28 3.48 -15.69
N PHE A 8 11.53 2.41 -16.42
CA PHE A 8 11.53 2.43 -17.89
C PHE A 8 10.15 2.13 -18.51
N ALA A 9 9.20 1.72 -17.68
CA ALA A 9 7.78 1.61 -17.99
C ALA A 9 6.92 2.27 -16.91
N ALA A 10 5.61 2.35 -17.16
CA ALA A 10 4.65 2.88 -16.21
C ALA A 10 4.67 2.10 -14.88
N ALA A 11 4.40 2.82 -13.79
CA ALA A 11 4.10 2.20 -12.51
C ALA A 11 2.82 1.37 -12.61
N ASP A 12 2.72 0.33 -11.78
CA ASP A 12 1.47 -0.40 -11.59
C ASP A 12 0.54 0.45 -10.72
N VAL A 13 -0.58 0.89 -11.29
CA VAL A 13 -1.61 1.63 -10.57
C VAL A 13 -2.83 0.72 -10.53
N GLN A 14 -3.10 0.18 -9.36
CA GLN A 14 -4.24 -0.73 -9.18
C GLN A 14 -5.55 0.05 -9.33
N ALA A 15 -6.58 -0.65 -9.80
CA ALA A 15 -7.94 -0.15 -9.68
C ALA A 15 -8.26 0.07 -8.18
N SER A 16 -9.16 1.01 -7.88
CA SER A 16 -9.58 1.28 -6.50
C SER A 16 -9.99 0.00 -5.81
N VAL A 17 -9.35 -0.29 -4.68
CA VAL A 17 -9.65 -1.47 -3.89
C VAL A 17 -10.78 -1.11 -2.94
N ALA A 18 -11.86 -1.90 -3.00
CA ALA A 18 -13.03 -1.69 -2.17
C ALA A 18 -12.66 -1.81 -0.67
N ASP A 19 -13.34 -1.01 0.16
CA ASP A 19 -13.21 -1.10 1.61
C ASP A 19 -13.57 -2.50 2.12
N ALA A 20 -12.70 -3.07 2.96
CA ALA A 20 -12.85 -4.38 3.55
C ALA A 20 -12.00 -4.49 4.83
N ALA A 21 -12.35 -5.41 5.73
CA ALA A 21 -11.54 -5.69 6.93
C ALA A 21 -10.11 -6.10 6.58
N THR A 22 -9.97 -6.83 5.47
CA THR A 22 -8.71 -7.28 4.91
C THR A 22 -8.70 -7.00 3.42
N VAL A 23 -7.64 -6.35 2.96
CA VAL A 23 -7.39 -6.00 1.58
C VAL A 23 -6.13 -6.74 1.13
N GLU A 24 -6.28 -7.64 0.17
CA GLU A 24 -5.17 -8.37 -0.44
C GLU A 24 -4.64 -7.62 -1.66
N VAL A 25 -3.35 -7.33 -1.67
CA VAL A 25 -2.67 -6.57 -2.74
C VAL A 25 -1.57 -7.43 -3.33
N THR A 26 -1.57 -7.60 -4.65
CA THR A 26 -0.45 -8.24 -5.35
C THR A 26 0.49 -7.19 -5.96
N VAL A 27 1.76 -7.24 -5.59
CA VAL A 27 2.82 -6.34 -6.06
C VAL A 27 3.61 -7.04 -7.16
N THR A 28 3.51 -6.56 -8.40
CA THR A 28 4.20 -7.18 -9.56
C THR A 28 5.26 -6.27 -10.22
N ASN A 29 5.27 -4.98 -9.87
CA ASN A 29 6.10 -3.95 -10.48
C ASN A 29 6.99 -3.26 -9.43
N GLN A 30 8.08 -2.63 -9.88
CA GLN A 30 9.02 -1.93 -9.00
C GLN A 30 8.45 -0.64 -8.42
N MET A 31 7.34 -0.15 -8.96
CA MET A 31 6.53 0.89 -8.34
C MET A 31 5.06 0.46 -8.43
N THR A 32 4.42 0.32 -7.26
CA THR A 32 3.00 -0.06 -7.16
C THR A 32 2.24 1.00 -6.36
N ILE A 33 1.11 1.45 -6.88
CA ILE A 33 0.21 2.42 -6.24
C ILE A 33 -1.13 1.73 -5.98
N VAL A 34 -1.54 1.69 -4.72
CA VAL A 34 -2.78 1.07 -4.25
C VAL A 34 -3.71 2.17 -3.72
N PRO A 35 -4.73 2.58 -4.48
CA PRO A 35 -5.82 3.36 -3.95
C PRO A 35 -6.79 2.44 -3.22
N VAL A 36 -6.98 2.67 -1.91
CA VAL A 36 -8.04 2.08 -1.10
C VAL A 36 -9.18 3.10 -1.06
N ASP A 37 -10.40 2.64 -1.31
CA ASP A 37 -11.61 3.45 -1.14
C ASP A 37 -11.70 3.99 0.30
N THR A 38 -12.59 4.96 0.52
CA THR A 38 -12.80 5.52 1.86
C THR A 38 -13.13 4.41 2.85
N MET A 39 -12.25 4.21 3.83
CA MET A 39 -12.37 3.17 4.82
C MET A 39 -13.56 3.45 5.74
N ALA A 40 -14.51 2.51 5.83
CA ALA A 40 -15.61 2.55 6.79
C ALA A 40 -15.31 1.74 8.07
N GLN A 41 -14.14 1.10 8.12
CA GLN A 41 -13.62 0.35 9.25
C GLN A 41 -12.09 0.33 9.23
N ASP A 42 -11.47 -0.13 10.32
CA ASP A 42 -10.03 -0.39 10.29
C ASP A 42 -9.75 -1.51 9.27
N THR A 43 -8.74 -1.28 8.44
CA THR A 43 -8.43 -2.13 7.27
C THR A 43 -7.04 -2.72 7.44
N THR A 44 -6.94 -4.04 7.34
CA THR A 44 -5.66 -4.74 7.26
C THR A 44 -5.26 -4.89 5.80
N VAL A 45 -4.00 -4.58 5.46
CA VAL A 45 -3.47 -4.82 4.12
C VAL A 45 -2.51 -5.98 4.16
N ASP A 46 -2.77 -7.00 3.35
CA ASP A 46 -1.88 -8.15 3.13
C ASP A 46 -1.26 -8.05 1.74
N LEU A 47 0.07 -8.18 1.66
CA LEU A 47 0.81 -8.12 0.39
C LEU A 47 1.23 -9.52 -0.06
N SER A 48 1.01 -9.77 -1.35
CA SER A 48 1.61 -10.83 -2.14
C SER A 48 2.66 -10.19 -3.05
N VAL A 49 3.94 -10.52 -2.88
CA VAL A 49 5.03 -9.94 -3.66
C VAL A 49 5.48 -10.93 -4.72
N ASP A 50 5.38 -10.56 -6.00
CA ASP A 50 5.83 -11.40 -7.09
C ASP A 50 7.36 -11.55 -7.09
N SER A 51 7.82 -12.72 -7.53
CA SER A 51 9.26 -13.05 -7.59
C SER A 51 10.11 -12.10 -8.44
N GLY A 52 9.50 -11.34 -9.35
CA GLY A 52 10.21 -10.35 -10.16
C GLY A 52 10.36 -8.98 -9.51
N VAL A 53 9.87 -8.76 -8.27
CA VAL A 53 10.05 -7.50 -7.54
C VAL A 53 11.42 -7.50 -6.87
N GLU A 54 12.20 -6.45 -7.09
CA GLU A 54 13.58 -6.36 -6.63
C GLU A 54 13.69 -5.42 -5.43
N ALA A 55 14.74 -5.60 -4.62
CA ALA A 55 15.02 -4.70 -3.51
C ALA A 55 15.13 -3.25 -4.01
N GLY A 56 14.51 -2.32 -3.27
CA GLY A 56 14.35 -0.92 -3.68
C GLY A 56 13.01 -0.61 -4.36
N ALA A 57 12.16 -1.61 -4.64
CA ALA A 57 10.81 -1.38 -5.14
C ALA A 57 9.99 -0.51 -4.17
N MET A 58 9.15 0.36 -4.71
CA MET A 58 8.33 1.30 -3.97
C MET A 58 6.87 0.90 -3.99
N LEU A 59 6.24 0.95 -2.81
CA LEU A 59 4.80 0.76 -2.66
C LEU A 59 4.19 2.02 -2.04
N LEU A 60 3.16 2.56 -2.68
CA LEU A 60 2.39 3.69 -2.19
C LEU A 60 0.95 3.25 -1.95
N ILE A 61 0.52 3.22 -0.70
CA ILE A 61 -0.87 2.98 -0.34
C ILE A 61 -1.55 4.32 -0.05
N LYS A 62 -2.68 4.58 -0.70
CA LYS A 62 -3.52 5.75 -0.44
C LYS A 62 -4.79 5.26 0.23
N ALA A 63 -5.03 5.68 1.46
CA ALA A 63 -6.23 5.27 2.19
C ALA A 63 -6.92 6.48 2.82
N GLY A 64 -8.21 6.64 2.54
CA GLY A 64 -9.07 7.67 3.13
C GLY A 64 -9.77 7.15 4.37
N SER A 65 -9.94 7.98 5.39
CA SER A 65 -10.87 7.70 6.49
C SER A 65 -12.20 8.42 6.28
N ASP A 66 -13.30 7.78 6.71
CA ASP A 66 -14.65 8.36 6.73
C ASP A 66 -14.80 9.42 7.85
N GLY A 67 -16.00 9.54 8.44
CA GLY A 67 -16.25 10.40 9.60
C GLY A 67 -15.53 9.97 10.89
N THR A 68 -14.80 8.85 10.87
CA THR A 68 -14.03 8.33 12.01
C THR A 68 -12.57 8.16 11.59
N ALA A 69 -11.63 8.31 12.53
CA ALA A 69 -10.22 8.00 12.24
C ALA A 69 -10.07 6.48 12.10
N ARG A 70 -9.90 6.00 10.86
CA ARG A 70 -9.72 4.58 10.55
C ARG A 70 -8.25 4.21 10.47
N ALA A 71 -7.84 3.14 11.12
CA ALA A 71 -6.47 2.67 11.06
C ALA A 71 -6.23 1.77 9.85
N LEU A 72 -5.05 1.94 9.25
CA LEU A 72 -4.52 0.99 8.27
C LEU A 72 -3.49 0.10 8.98
N VAL A 73 -3.81 -1.19 9.06
CA VAL A 73 -2.99 -2.20 9.72
C VAL A 73 -2.14 -2.92 8.68
N GLN A 74 -0.83 -3.00 8.92
CA GLN A 74 0.07 -3.79 8.08
C GLN A 74 -0.04 -5.26 8.47
N GLY A 75 -0.45 -6.10 7.53
CA GLY A 75 -0.48 -7.55 7.65
C GLY A 75 0.78 -8.19 7.05
N THR A 76 0.56 -9.20 6.24
CA THR A 76 1.59 -10.03 5.57
C THR A 76 2.36 -9.22 4.53
N GLY A 77 3.65 -9.54 4.35
CA GLY A 77 4.52 -8.92 3.36
C GLY A 77 5.11 -7.56 3.75
N PHE A 78 4.75 -7.04 4.93
CA PHE A 78 5.44 -5.94 5.60
C PHE A 78 6.45 -6.47 6.62
N SER A 79 7.51 -5.70 6.88
CA SER A 79 8.55 -6.10 7.84
C SER A 79 8.05 -6.08 9.29
N TYR A 80 7.04 -5.27 9.57
CA TYR A 80 6.46 -5.11 10.89
C TYR A 80 4.94 -4.99 10.78
N THR A 81 4.23 -5.71 11.65
CA THR A 81 2.78 -5.53 11.82
C THR A 81 2.53 -4.31 12.70
N THR A 82 2.42 -3.14 12.09
CA THR A 82 2.03 -1.91 12.80
C THR A 82 0.61 -1.48 12.43
N SER A 83 -0.01 -0.68 13.30
CA SER A 83 -1.28 -0.02 13.02
C SER A 83 -1.02 1.46 12.86
N GLN A 84 -1.34 2.00 11.68
CA GLN A 84 -1.16 3.40 11.36
C GLN A 84 -2.52 4.09 11.43
N ALA A 85 -2.74 4.87 12.48
CA ALA A 85 -3.98 5.60 12.65
C ALA A 85 -4.21 6.57 11.49
N GLY A 86 -5.41 6.57 10.91
CA GLY A 86 -5.87 7.55 9.93
C GLY A 86 -6.17 8.91 10.56
N THR A 87 -6.76 9.80 9.76
CA THR A 87 -7.27 11.09 10.22
C THR A 87 -8.65 11.26 9.63
N ILE A 88 -9.63 11.65 10.46
CA ILE A 88 -11.03 11.83 10.07
C ILE A 88 -11.12 12.65 8.78
N SER A 89 -11.86 12.15 7.79
CA SER A 89 -12.13 12.80 6.51
C SER A 89 -10.87 13.21 5.73
N LYS A 90 -9.75 12.53 5.94
CA LYS A 90 -8.48 12.77 5.24
C LYS A 90 -7.98 11.51 4.56
N ILE A 91 -7.20 11.72 3.50
CA ILE A 91 -6.44 10.68 2.82
C ILE A 91 -5.03 10.68 3.38
N LYS A 92 -4.52 9.50 3.74
CA LYS A 92 -3.10 9.30 4.05
C LYS A 92 -2.43 8.50 2.94
N HIS A 93 -1.21 8.92 2.64
CA HIS A 93 -0.29 8.24 1.73
C HIS A 93 0.78 7.56 2.57
N PHE A 94 0.82 6.25 2.51
CA PHE A 94 1.83 5.42 3.18
C PHE A 94 2.84 4.95 2.15
N LEU A 95 4.09 5.32 2.35
CA LEU A 95 5.20 4.94 1.47
C LEU A 95 6.02 3.83 2.11
N TYR A 96 6.27 2.79 1.34
CA TYR A 96 7.09 1.65 1.72
C TYR A 96 8.16 1.35 0.67
N VAL A 97 9.26 0.75 1.11
CA VAL A 97 10.35 0.28 0.25
C VAL A 97 10.62 -1.19 0.51
N PHE A 98 10.75 -1.98 -0.55
CA PHE A 98 11.04 -3.41 -0.47
C PHE A 98 12.51 -3.64 -0.13
N ASN A 99 12.80 -4.40 0.92
CA ASN A 99 14.17 -4.73 1.33
C ASN A 99 14.72 -6.01 0.67
N GLY A 100 13.96 -6.62 -0.26
CA GLY A 100 14.29 -7.90 -0.90
C GLY A 100 13.54 -9.10 -0.29
N SER A 101 12.81 -8.90 0.81
CA SER A 101 11.96 -9.92 1.43
C SER A 101 10.60 -9.36 1.85
N THR A 102 10.58 -8.14 2.41
CA THR A 102 9.39 -7.48 2.95
C THR A 102 9.42 -5.98 2.69
N PHE A 103 8.28 -5.31 2.83
CA PHE A 103 8.16 -3.86 2.71
C PHE A 103 8.38 -3.16 4.05
N ASP A 104 9.39 -2.30 4.10
CA ASP A 104 9.67 -1.41 5.22
C ASP A 104 8.89 -0.10 5.09
N HIS A 105 8.28 0.35 6.17
CA HIS A 105 7.63 1.67 6.21
C HIS A 105 8.68 2.77 6.18
N VAL A 106 8.48 3.75 5.30
CA VAL A 106 9.42 4.87 5.13
C VAL A 106 8.79 6.17 5.63
N ALA A 107 7.57 6.45 5.19
CA ALA A 107 6.92 7.71 5.51
C ALA A 107 5.40 7.60 5.42
N THR A 108 4.72 8.48 6.18
CA THR A 108 3.30 8.72 6.05
C THR A 108 3.07 10.21 5.81
N VAL A 109 2.32 10.55 4.78
CA VAL A 109 1.94 11.92 4.46
C VAL A 109 0.42 12.04 4.53
N THR A 110 -0.08 13.03 5.26
CA THR A 110 -1.51 13.34 5.26
C THR A 110 -1.80 14.34 4.16
N ALA A 111 -2.69 13.98 3.24
CA ALA A 111 -3.19 14.87 2.20
C ALA A 111 -4.46 15.59 2.69
N ASN A 112 -4.63 16.84 2.26
CA ASN A 112 -5.77 17.69 2.64
C ASN A 112 -7.07 17.29 1.94
#